data_AF-A0A959TW33-F1
#
_entry.id   AF-A0A959TW33-F1
#
_cell.length_a   1.000
_cell.length_b   1.000
_cell.length_c   1.000
_cell.angle_alpha   90.00
_cell.angle_beta   90.00
_cell.angle_gamma   90.00
#
_symmetry.space_group_name_H-M   'P 1'
#
loop_
_entity.id
_entity.type
_entity.pdbx_description
1 polymer ?
#
loop_
_entity_poly.entity_id
_entity_poly.type
_entity_poly.pdbx_seq_one_letter_code
_entity_poly.pdbx_strand_id
1 'polypeptide(L)'
;EERMEQAYADCFLRDLPGIVAAGSDVPYVHTSPLSNWGNADGLCHGSMHDWAVWHGDAPIATFGQAVGRFVSEYGFQSYPDSALLARYLNAEELYLGSPTLKARQRSYKGDAPIGRAIRDLLGMEPRSLGEFIRASQQVQAQAYAQAILAHLGADPRCMGTLVWQLNDCWPGPSWSMVDYEGHWKPAMRAVREAYR
;
A
#
# COMPACT_ATOMS: atom_id res chain seq x y z
N GLU A 1 13.75 26.58 9.74
CA GLU A 1 13.83 25.83 8.46
C GLU A 1 15.25 25.37 8.21
N GLU A 2 16.21 26.30 8.12
CA GLU A 2 17.66 26.02 7.94
C GLU A 2 18.24 24.96 8.90
N ARG A 3 17.87 24.98 10.18
CA ARG A 3 18.33 23.95 11.15
C ARG A 3 17.85 22.54 10.80
N MET A 4 16.64 22.38 10.25
CA MET A 4 16.11 21.06 9.88
C MET A 4 16.76 20.55 8.59
N GLU A 5 16.96 21.44 7.62
CA GLU A 5 17.66 21.13 6.37
C GLU A 5 19.11 20.73 6.64
N GLN A 6 19.80 21.46 7.53
CA GLN A 6 21.16 21.12 7.94
C GLN A 6 21.20 19.76 8.66
N ALA A 7 20.26 19.50 9.58
CA ALA A 7 20.18 18.21 10.26
C ALA A 7 19.90 17.05 9.28
N TYR A 8 19.08 17.29 8.26
CA TYR A 8 18.83 16.33 7.19
C TYR A 8 20.12 16.06 6.39
N ALA A 9 20.83 17.11 5.99
CA ALA A 9 22.08 17.00 5.25
C ALA A 9 23.16 16.27 6.06
N ASP A 10 23.34 16.65 7.32
CA ASP A 10 24.29 16.01 8.24
C ASP A 10 24.01 14.52 8.36
N CYS A 11 22.76 14.13 8.61
CA CYS A 11 22.40 12.72 8.81
C CYS A 11 22.39 11.92 7.51
N PHE A 12 21.54 12.32 6.55
CA PHE A 12 21.20 11.48 5.39
C PHE A 12 22.11 11.71 4.18
N LEU A 13 22.82 12.84 4.09
CA LEU A 13 23.71 13.15 2.96
C LEU A 13 25.20 13.04 3.32
N ARG A 14 25.57 13.09 4.61
CA ARG A 14 26.96 12.99 5.07
C ARG A 14 27.23 11.75 5.92
N ASP A 15 26.59 11.65 7.09
CA ASP A 15 27.00 10.68 8.12
C ASP A 15 26.62 9.23 7.73
N LEU A 16 25.36 8.98 7.37
CA LEU A 16 24.91 7.66 6.92
C LEU A 16 25.64 7.13 5.67
N PRO A 17 25.79 7.88 4.57
CA PRO A 17 26.56 7.38 3.42
C PRO A 17 28.03 7.14 3.77
N GLY A 18 28.63 7.95 4.65
CA GLY A 18 29.99 7.73 5.13
C GLY A 18 30.15 6.42 5.91
N ILE A 19 29.17 6.09 6.77
CA ILE A 19 29.14 4.81 7.50
C ILE A 19 29.00 3.62 6.54
N VAL A 20 28.08 3.70 5.56
CA VAL A 20 27.87 2.61 4.59
C VAL A 20 29.12 2.38 3.74
N ALA A 21 29.73 3.44 3.22
CA ALA A 21 30.93 3.36 2.39
C ALA A 21 32.17 2.85 3.14
N ALA A 22 32.24 3.06 4.46
CA ALA A 22 33.31 2.53 5.30
C ALA A 22 33.16 1.02 5.58
N GLY A 23 31.94 0.47 5.51
CA GLY A 23 31.62 -0.90 5.89
C GLY A 23 31.19 -1.82 4.74
N SER A 24 30.89 -1.29 3.56
CA SER A 24 30.38 -2.07 2.41
C SER A 24 30.48 -1.31 1.08
N ASP A 25 30.41 -2.04 -0.03
CA ASP A 25 30.28 -1.49 -1.39
C ASP A 25 28.81 -1.39 -1.85
N VAL A 26 27.85 -1.52 -0.94
CA VAL A 26 26.42 -1.49 -1.28
C VAL A 26 26.00 -0.04 -1.60
N PRO A 27 25.24 0.20 -2.69
CA PRO A 27 24.76 1.54 -3.01
C PRO A 27 23.88 2.13 -1.90
N TYR A 28 24.03 3.43 -1.65
CA TYR A 28 23.23 4.18 -0.70
C TYR A 28 22.35 5.23 -1.41
N VAL A 29 21.11 5.37 -0.95
CA VAL A 29 20.19 6.43 -1.35
C VAL A 29 19.64 7.10 -0.09
N HIS A 30 19.66 8.43 -0.05
CA HIS A 30 19.36 9.20 1.16
C HIS A 30 17.88 9.23 1.55
N THR A 31 16.97 8.84 0.64
CA THR A 31 15.53 8.81 0.91
C THR A 31 14.79 7.94 -0.11
N SER A 32 13.63 7.42 0.28
CA SER A 32 12.60 6.96 -0.65
C SER A 32 11.29 7.71 -0.34
N PRO A 33 10.65 8.30 -1.34
CA PRO A 33 10.99 8.24 -2.76
C PRO A 33 11.99 9.35 -3.15
N LEU A 34 12.72 9.16 -4.24
CA LEU A 34 13.52 10.21 -4.89
C LEU A 34 12.69 11.06 -5.88
N SER A 35 11.42 10.69 -6.04
CA SER A 35 10.51 11.31 -6.99
C SER A 35 9.05 11.21 -6.55
N ASN A 36 8.15 11.86 -7.27
CA ASN A 36 6.73 11.91 -6.93
C ASN A 36 5.83 11.78 -8.17
N TRP A 37 4.59 11.33 -7.96
CA TRP A 37 3.55 11.13 -8.98
C TRP A 37 2.81 12.42 -9.37
N GLY A 38 3.06 13.53 -8.67
CA GLY A 38 2.34 14.79 -8.86
C GLY A 38 2.71 15.60 -10.11
N ASN A 39 3.78 15.23 -10.85
CA ASN A 39 4.15 15.89 -12.11
C ASN A 39 4.88 14.93 -13.07
N ALA A 40 4.92 15.28 -14.36
CA ALA A 40 5.47 14.44 -15.42
C ALA A 40 6.98 14.22 -15.31
N ASP A 41 7.74 15.22 -14.85
CA ASP A 41 9.19 15.13 -14.68
C ASP A 41 9.56 14.10 -13.61
N GLY A 42 8.78 14.05 -12.53
CA GLY A 42 8.95 13.07 -11.46
C GLY A 42 8.81 11.62 -11.95
N LEU A 43 7.97 11.36 -12.96
CA LEU A 43 7.84 10.01 -13.51
C LEU A 43 9.11 9.52 -14.23
N CYS A 44 10.08 10.41 -14.49
CA CYS A 44 11.24 10.12 -15.34
C CYS A 44 12.53 9.77 -14.56
N HIS A 45 12.57 9.93 -13.23
CA HIS A 45 13.77 9.67 -12.42
C HIS A 45 13.47 9.00 -11.07
N GLY A 46 14.45 8.25 -10.54
CA GLY A 46 14.43 7.73 -9.17
C GLY A 46 13.32 6.73 -8.84
N SER A 47 13.17 6.46 -7.53
CA SER A 47 12.06 5.68 -6.99
C SER A 47 10.83 6.56 -6.73
N MET A 48 9.64 5.97 -6.82
CA MET A 48 8.36 6.66 -6.66
C MET A 48 7.45 5.91 -5.68
N HIS A 49 6.72 6.67 -4.87
CA HIS A 49 5.58 6.18 -4.09
C HIS A 49 4.27 6.57 -4.79
N ASP A 50 3.68 5.67 -5.59
CA ASP A 50 2.42 5.93 -6.29
C ASP A 50 1.22 5.75 -5.35
N TRP A 51 0.83 6.87 -4.76
CA TRP A 51 -0.32 6.96 -3.88
C TRP A 51 -1.52 7.67 -4.52
N ALA A 52 -1.53 7.82 -5.85
CA ALA A 52 -2.64 8.45 -6.56
C ALA A 52 -3.97 7.73 -6.29
N VAL A 53 -3.96 6.39 -6.23
CA VAL A 53 -5.18 5.59 -6.03
C VAL A 53 -5.75 5.73 -4.62
N TRP A 54 -4.94 5.51 -3.58
CA TRP A 54 -5.45 5.54 -2.21
C TRP A 54 -5.54 6.95 -1.62
N HIS A 55 -4.46 7.74 -1.68
CA HIS A 55 -4.43 9.08 -1.09
C HIS A 55 -5.05 10.12 -2.03
N GLY A 56 -4.80 10.01 -3.33
CA GLY A 56 -5.32 10.90 -4.38
C GLY A 56 -6.72 10.59 -4.89
N ASP A 57 -7.40 9.56 -4.37
CA ASP A 57 -8.73 9.10 -4.79
C ASP A 57 -8.86 8.74 -6.28
N ALA A 58 -7.73 8.48 -6.97
CA ALA A 58 -7.77 8.04 -8.35
C ALA A 58 -8.40 6.64 -8.47
N PRO A 59 -9.07 6.33 -9.59
CA PRO A 59 -9.55 4.97 -9.84
C PRO A 59 -8.40 3.96 -9.83
N ILE A 60 -8.66 2.71 -9.39
CA ILE A 60 -7.66 1.62 -9.42
C ILE A 60 -7.07 1.45 -10.83
N ALA A 61 -7.87 1.68 -11.89
CA ALA A 61 -7.44 1.72 -13.30
C ALA A 61 -6.18 2.59 -13.55
N THR A 62 -5.94 3.62 -12.74
CA THR A 62 -4.87 4.60 -12.93
C THR A 62 -3.47 4.06 -12.61
N PHE A 63 -3.33 2.92 -11.91
CA PHE A 63 -2.01 2.29 -11.71
C PHE A 63 -1.26 2.01 -13.03
N GLY A 64 -1.98 1.87 -14.15
CA GLY A 64 -1.38 1.67 -15.49
C GLY A 64 -1.06 2.93 -16.29
N GLN A 65 -1.38 4.13 -15.79
CA GLN A 65 -1.33 5.36 -16.59
C GLN A 65 -0.07 6.21 -16.34
N ALA A 66 0.44 6.22 -15.11
CA ALA A 66 1.55 7.08 -14.68
C ALA A 66 2.72 6.27 -14.09
N VAL A 67 3.20 5.29 -14.85
CA VAL A 67 4.24 4.38 -14.36
C VAL A 67 5.61 5.10 -14.28
N GLY A 68 6.22 5.11 -13.09
CA GLY A 68 7.55 5.65 -12.83
C GLY A 68 8.69 4.69 -13.21
N ARG A 69 9.94 5.05 -12.85
CA ARG A 69 11.12 4.22 -13.17
C ARG A 69 11.29 3.01 -12.25
N PHE A 70 10.95 3.19 -10.98
CA PHE A 70 10.88 2.14 -9.97
C PHE A 70 9.80 2.53 -8.96
N VAL A 71 8.73 1.76 -8.86
CA VAL A 71 7.62 2.07 -7.93
C VAL A 71 7.89 1.38 -6.60
N SER A 72 8.47 2.10 -5.64
CA SER A 72 8.88 1.55 -4.34
C SER A 72 7.75 1.48 -3.32
N GLU A 73 6.63 2.18 -3.54
CA GLU A 73 5.40 2.01 -2.76
C GLU A 73 4.16 2.28 -3.61
N TYR A 74 3.10 1.52 -3.34
CA TYR A 74 1.72 1.75 -3.78
C TYR A 74 0.83 0.77 -3.00
N GLY A 75 -0.44 1.11 -2.77
CA GLY A 75 -1.25 0.30 -1.88
C GLY A 75 -2.76 0.50 -2.04
N PHE A 76 -3.52 -0.51 -1.63
CA PHE A 76 -4.96 -0.40 -1.38
C PHE A 76 -5.30 -1.19 -0.11
N GLN A 77 -6.13 -0.64 0.79
CA GLN A 77 -6.44 -1.35 2.03
C GLN A 77 -7.53 -2.42 1.85
N SER A 78 -7.47 -3.43 2.72
CA SER A 78 -8.56 -4.36 2.97
C SER A 78 -8.68 -4.67 4.46
N TYR A 79 -9.81 -5.25 4.86
CA TYR A 79 -9.96 -5.80 6.20
C TYR A 79 -9.28 -7.17 6.32
N PRO A 80 -8.72 -7.52 7.49
CA PRO A 80 -8.35 -8.89 7.81
C PRO A 80 -9.60 -9.76 7.96
N ASP A 81 -9.41 -11.08 8.04
CA ASP A 81 -10.53 -12.00 8.22
C ASP A 81 -11.27 -11.76 9.55
N SER A 82 -12.58 -12.02 9.55
CA SER A 82 -13.41 -11.99 10.75
C SER A 82 -12.90 -12.91 11.86
N ALA A 83 -12.26 -14.05 11.52
CA ALA A 83 -11.67 -14.96 12.49
C ALA A 83 -10.52 -14.31 13.26
N LEU A 84 -9.67 -13.52 12.59
CA LEU A 84 -8.65 -12.72 13.28
C LEU A 84 -9.32 -11.69 14.19
N LEU A 85 -10.28 -10.93 13.67
CA LEU A 85 -10.97 -9.90 14.45
C LEU A 85 -11.64 -10.46 15.69
N ALA A 86 -12.29 -11.64 15.59
CA ALA A 86 -12.96 -12.30 16.70
C ALA A 86 -12.03 -12.79 17.82
N ARG A 87 -10.72 -12.91 17.55
CA ARG A 87 -9.72 -13.23 18.59
C ARG A 87 -9.35 -12.02 19.45
N TYR A 88 -9.56 -10.80 18.95
CA TYR A 88 -9.11 -9.56 19.58
C TYR A 88 -10.24 -8.57 19.87
N LEU A 89 -11.48 -8.90 19.50
CA LEU A 89 -12.67 -8.08 19.68
C LEU A 89 -13.80 -8.90 20.29
N ASN A 90 -14.63 -8.23 21.07
CA ASN A 90 -15.87 -8.81 21.59
C ASN A 90 -16.84 -9.08 20.44
N ALA A 91 -17.65 -10.14 20.56
CA ALA A 91 -18.57 -10.55 19.50
C ALA A 91 -19.60 -9.46 19.15
N GLU A 92 -20.00 -8.67 20.14
CA GLU A 92 -20.95 -7.57 20.00
C GLU A 92 -20.39 -6.40 19.19
N GLU A 93 -19.07 -6.33 19.01
CA GLU A 93 -18.38 -5.30 18.22
C GLU A 93 -18.11 -5.75 16.77
N LEU A 94 -18.41 -7.01 16.42
CA LEU A 94 -18.14 -7.59 15.09
C LEU A 94 -19.29 -7.34 14.11
N TYR A 95 -19.61 -6.07 13.88
CA TYR A 95 -20.60 -5.64 12.88
C TYR A 95 -20.11 -4.47 12.04
N LEU A 96 -20.64 -4.35 10.83
CA LEU A 96 -20.26 -3.29 9.90
C LEU A 96 -20.65 -1.93 10.48
N GLY A 97 -19.68 -1.01 10.58
CA GLY A 97 -19.88 0.30 11.19
C GLY A 97 -19.68 0.36 12.71
N SER A 98 -19.20 -0.72 13.35
CA SER A 98 -18.84 -0.69 14.78
C SER A 98 -17.86 0.44 15.10
N PRO A 99 -18.07 1.20 16.20
CA PRO A 99 -17.11 2.19 16.70
C PRO A 99 -15.74 1.58 16.97
N THR A 100 -15.70 0.35 17.48
CA THR A 100 -14.48 -0.39 17.75
C THR A 100 -13.70 -0.71 16.47
N LEU A 101 -14.38 -1.18 15.42
CA LEU A 101 -13.75 -1.40 14.12
C LEU A 101 -13.27 -0.08 13.49
N LYS A 102 -14.08 0.98 13.60
CA LYS A 102 -13.70 2.32 13.13
C LYS A 102 -12.46 2.86 13.85
N ALA A 103 -12.34 2.62 15.16
CA ALA A 103 -11.16 3.00 15.93
C ALA A 103 -9.91 2.17 15.55
N ARG A 104 -10.09 1.00 14.93
CA ARG A 104 -9.00 0.19 14.37
C ARG A 104 -8.59 0.62 12.97
N GLN A 105 -9.42 1.36 12.25
CA GLN A 105 -9.02 1.96 10.98
C GLN A 105 -8.11 3.17 11.25
N ARG A 106 -6.85 3.12 10.82
CA ARG A 106 -5.83 4.14 11.11
C ARG A 106 -5.49 5.03 9.92
N SER A 107 -5.91 4.67 8.71
CA SER A 107 -5.85 5.60 7.60
C SER A 107 -6.82 6.75 7.84
N TYR A 108 -6.35 7.98 7.68
CA TYR A 108 -7.20 9.17 7.75
C TYR A 108 -8.30 9.18 6.67
N LYS A 109 -8.15 8.37 5.60
CA LYS A 109 -9.16 8.18 4.56
C LYS A 109 -10.33 7.30 5.02
N GLY A 110 -10.17 6.54 6.10
CA GLY A 110 -11.17 5.60 6.58
C GLY A 110 -11.53 4.52 5.56
N ASP A 111 -12.75 4.02 5.64
CA ASP A 111 -13.26 2.94 4.76
C ASP A 111 -13.88 3.46 3.45
N ALA A 112 -13.92 4.78 3.27
CA ALA A 112 -14.56 5.40 2.11
C ALA A 112 -13.95 4.98 0.76
N PRO A 113 -12.61 4.90 0.59
CA PRO A 113 -12.02 4.41 -0.66
C PRO A 113 -12.37 2.94 -0.91
N ILE A 114 -12.39 2.11 0.13
CA ILE A 114 -12.76 0.69 0.03
C ILE A 114 -14.20 0.57 -0.45
N GLY A 115 -15.14 1.28 0.18
CA GLY A 115 -16.55 1.27 -0.19
C GLY A 115 -16.79 1.75 -1.62
N ARG A 116 -16.10 2.81 -2.07
CA ARG A 116 -16.16 3.27 -3.47
C ARG A 116 -15.70 2.18 -4.44
N ALA A 117 -14.52 1.61 -4.21
CA ALA A 117 -13.99 0.58 -5.10
C ALA A 117 -14.84 -0.70 -5.13
N ILE A 118 -15.47 -1.08 -4.00
CA ILE A 118 -16.43 -2.19 -3.97
C ILE A 118 -17.63 -1.91 -4.88
N ARG A 119 -18.20 -0.69 -4.83
CA ARG A 119 -19.30 -0.31 -5.72
C ARG A 119 -18.86 -0.27 -7.19
N ASP A 120 -17.74 0.39 -7.46
CA ASP A 120 -17.29 0.67 -8.82
C ASP A 120 -16.82 -0.61 -9.54
N LEU A 121 -16.18 -1.55 -8.82
CA LEU A 121 -15.61 -2.76 -9.43
C LEU A 121 -16.49 -4.00 -9.28
N LEU A 122 -17.27 -4.10 -8.18
CA LEU A 122 -18.07 -5.29 -7.90
C LEU A 122 -19.59 -5.05 -8.03
N GLY A 123 -20.04 -3.78 -8.13
CA GLY A 123 -21.47 -3.45 -8.14
C GLY A 123 -22.17 -3.82 -6.84
N MET A 124 -21.44 -3.87 -5.73
CA MET A 124 -21.95 -4.35 -4.43
C MET A 124 -22.11 -3.21 -3.43
N GLU A 125 -23.12 -3.35 -2.57
CA GLU A 125 -23.30 -2.56 -1.34
C GLU A 125 -23.36 -3.51 -0.15
N PRO A 126 -22.21 -3.82 0.49
CA PRO A 126 -22.17 -4.76 1.60
C PRO A 126 -23.09 -4.34 2.75
N ARG A 127 -23.94 -5.28 3.22
CA ARG A 127 -24.89 -5.06 4.33
C ARG A 127 -24.46 -5.75 5.62
N SER A 128 -23.40 -6.55 5.57
CA SER A 128 -22.81 -7.21 6.73
C SER A 128 -21.29 -7.05 6.76
N LEU A 129 -20.70 -7.24 7.94
CA LEU A 129 -19.24 -7.20 8.10
C LEU A 129 -18.56 -8.26 7.22
N GLY A 130 -19.11 -9.48 7.17
CA GLY A 130 -18.55 -10.56 6.36
C GLY A 130 -18.58 -10.26 4.85
N GLU A 131 -19.65 -9.64 4.35
CA GLU A 131 -19.70 -9.17 2.95
C GLU A 131 -18.66 -8.09 2.69
N PHE A 132 -18.51 -7.13 3.61
CA PHE A 132 -17.55 -6.04 3.47
C PHE A 132 -16.11 -6.55 3.48
N ILE A 133 -15.76 -7.47 4.39
CA ILE A 133 -14.43 -8.09 4.46
C ILE A 133 -14.12 -8.79 3.13
N ARG A 134 -15.00 -9.68 2.67
CA ARG A 134 -14.78 -10.43 1.41
C ARG A 134 -14.60 -9.50 0.21
N ALA A 135 -15.49 -8.53 0.07
CA ALA A 135 -15.43 -7.56 -1.02
C ALA A 135 -14.17 -6.68 -0.96
N SER A 136 -13.76 -6.22 0.23
CA SER A 136 -12.55 -5.42 0.41
C SER A 136 -11.27 -6.20 0.02
N GLN A 137 -11.19 -7.48 0.39
CA GLN A 137 -10.06 -8.34 0.06
C GLN A 137 -10.01 -8.67 -1.44
N GLN A 138 -11.17 -8.87 -2.07
CA GLN A 138 -11.27 -9.08 -3.52
C GLN A 138 -10.79 -7.85 -4.29
N VAL A 139 -11.26 -6.66 -3.91
CA VAL A 139 -10.84 -5.39 -4.53
C VAL A 139 -9.33 -5.17 -4.34
N GLN A 140 -8.79 -5.38 -3.14
CA GLN A 140 -7.35 -5.24 -2.91
C GLN A 140 -6.53 -6.21 -3.79
N ALA A 141 -6.98 -7.46 -3.92
CA ALA A 141 -6.32 -8.44 -4.78
C ALA A 141 -6.31 -8.00 -6.26
N GLN A 142 -7.43 -7.46 -6.77
CA GLN A 142 -7.52 -6.90 -8.11
C GLN A 142 -6.59 -5.69 -8.29
N ALA A 143 -6.59 -4.77 -7.31
CA ALA A 143 -5.75 -3.57 -7.34
C ALA A 143 -4.25 -3.92 -7.44
N TYR A 144 -3.78 -4.87 -6.64
CA TYR A 144 -2.37 -5.28 -6.66
C TYR A 144 -1.99 -6.03 -7.93
N ALA A 145 -2.82 -6.96 -8.39
CA ALA A 145 -2.56 -7.66 -9.66
C ALA A 145 -2.45 -6.66 -10.82
N GLN A 146 -3.39 -5.71 -10.91
CA GLN A 146 -3.40 -4.71 -11.97
C GLN A 146 -2.17 -3.80 -11.91
N ALA A 147 -1.79 -3.33 -10.73
CA ALA A 147 -0.60 -2.48 -10.56
C ALA A 147 0.68 -3.22 -10.94
N ILE A 148 0.87 -4.44 -10.46
CA ILE A 148 2.06 -5.26 -10.77
C ILE A 148 2.16 -5.50 -12.27
N LEU A 149 1.08 -5.97 -12.91
CA LEU A 149 1.07 -6.24 -14.35
C LEU A 149 1.36 -4.97 -15.17
N ALA A 150 0.83 -3.82 -14.76
CA ALA A 150 1.14 -2.56 -15.41
C ALA A 150 2.61 -2.14 -15.27
N HIS A 151 3.18 -2.29 -14.06
CA HIS A 151 4.58 -1.95 -13.82
C HIS A 151 5.53 -2.87 -14.59
N LEU A 152 5.29 -4.19 -14.57
CA LEU A 152 6.10 -5.16 -15.31
C LEU A 152 5.95 -4.99 -16.83
N GLY A 153 4.72 -4.74 -17.31
CA GLY A 153 4.45 -4.49 -18.73
C GLY A 153 5.04 -3.19 -19.27
N ALA A 154 5.50 -2.30 -18.39
CA ALA A 154 6.18 -1.05 -18.76
C ALA A 154 7.70 -1.19 -18.87
N ASP A 155 8.28 -2.39 -18.78
CA ASP A 155 9.70 -2.61 -19.11
C ASP A 155 10.03 -2.08 -20.52
N PRO A 156 11.17 -1.36 -20.73
CA PRO A 156 12.24 -1.03 -19.78
C PRO A 156 12.09 0.31 -19.06
N ARG A 157 10.90 0.95 -19.15
CA ARG A 157 10.63 2.20 -18.44
C ARG A 157 10.61 1.96 -16.94
N CYS A 158 9.86 0.94 -16.49
CA CYS A 158 9.75 0.57 -15.08
C CYS A 158 10.50 -0.72 -14.80
N MET A 159 11.45 -0.68 -13.86
CA MET A 159 12.33 -1.80 -13.52
C MET A 159 12.06 -2.36 -12.13
N GLY A 160 10.97 -1.96 -11.47
CA GLY A 160 10.65 -2.50 -10.15
C GLY A 160 9.35 -2.01 -9.58
N THR A 161 8.77 -2.85 -8.72
CA THR A 161 7.47 -2.64 -8.12
C THR A 161 7.40 -3.30 -6.76
N LEU A 162 7.17 -2.51 -5.70
CA LEU A 162 7.08 -2.99 -4.32
C LEU A 162 5.72 -2.58 -3.72
N VAL A 163 4.91 -3.58 -3.36
CA VAL A 163 3.59 -3.37 -2.76
C VAL A 163 3.75 -2.86 -1.33
N TRP A 164 3.04 -1.77 -1.02
CA TRP A 164 2.71 -1.39 0.35
C TRP A 164 1.41 -2.11 0.75
N GLN A 165 1.40 -3.05 1.70
CA GLN A 165 2.53 -3.56 2.50
C GLN A 165 2.45 -5.10 2.64
N LEU A 166 3.51 -5.73 3.13
CA LEU A 166 3.53 -7.19 3.31
C LEU A 166 2.69 -7.63 4.51
N ASN A 167 3.02 -7.15 5.71
CA ASN A 167 2.54 -7.70 6.98
C ASN A 167 1.86 -6.65 7.87
N ASP A 168 1.27 -7.10 8.99
CA ASP A 168 0.73 -6.24 10.04
C ASP A 168 1.50 -6.33 11.36
N CYS A 169 1.46 -5.25 12.14
CA CYS A 169 1.95 -5.20 13.52
C CYS A 169 0.83 -5.29 14.57
N TRP A 170 -0.43 -5.33 14.14
CA TRP A 170 -1.60 -5.40 15.02
C TRP A 170 -2.84 -5.90 14.25
N PRO A 171 -3.90 -6.38 14.93
CA PRO A 171 -5.11 -6.86 14.26
C PRO A 171 -6.03 -5.70 13.85
N GLY A 172 -6.07 -5.37 12.56
CA GLY A 172 -6.94 -4.33 12.04
C GLY A 172 -6.85 -4.14 10.52
N PRO A 173 -7.68 -3.25 9.94
CA PRO A 173 -7.61 -2.90 8.53
C PRO A 173 -6.28 -2.25 8.18
N SER A 174 -5.69 -2.65 7.06
CA SER A 174 -4.41 -2.15 6.58
C SER A 174 -4.20 -2.49 5.10
N TRP A 175 -3.05 -2.10 4.56
CA TRP A 175 -2.61 -2.48 3.24
C TRP A 175 -1.90 -3.85 3.20
N SER A 176 -1.90 -4.59 4.31
CA SER A 176 -1.15 -5.85 4.37
C SER A 176 -1.75 -6.90 3.45
N MET A 177 -0.89 -7.79 2.96
CA MET A 177 -1.27 -9.03 2.29
C MET A 177 -1.24 -10.22 3.24
N VAL A 178 -0.52 -10.11 4.35
CA VAL A 178 -0.40 -11.07 5.43
C VAL A 178 -0.85 -10.39 6.72
N ASP A 179 -1.84 -10.95 7.39
CA ASP A 179 -2.39 -10.37 8.62
C ASP A 179 -1.45 -10.53 9.83
N TYR A 180 -1.89 -10.01 10.97
CA TYR A 180 -1.10 -9.98 12.21
C TYR A 180 -0.66 -11.36 12.71
N GLU A 181 -1.45 -12.40 12.47
CA GLU A 181 -1.12 -13.77 12.89
C GLU A 181 -0.44 -14.58 11.78
N GLY A 182 -0.10 -13.94 10.66
CA GLY A 182 0.61 -14.58 9.55
C GLY A 182 -0.31 -15.22 8.51
N HIS A 183 -1.63 -15.01 8.59
CA HIS A 183 -2.55 -15.57 7.60
C HIS A 183 -2.53 -14.76 6.31
N TRP A 184 -2.52 -15.46 5.18
CA TRP A 184 -2.56 -14.84 3.87
C TRP A 184 -3.96 -14.31 3.57
N LYS A 185 -4.05 -13.02 3.25
CA LYS A 185 -5.20 -12.46 2.57
C LYS A 185 -5.20 -12.91 1.09
N PRO A 186 -6.35 -12.87 0.39
CA PRO A 186 -6.44 -13.12 -1.05
C PRO A 186 -5.41 -12.35 -1.88
N ALA A 187 -5.09 -11.11 -1.47
CA ALA A 187 -4.08 -10.27 -2.09
C ALA A 187 -2.69 -10.95 -2.19
N MET A 188 -2.25 -11.70 -1.17
CA MET A 188 -0.95 -12.40 -1.21
C MET A 188 -0.88 -13.42 -2.36
N ARG A 189 -2.00 -14.12 -2.62
CA ARG A 189 -2.08 -15.08 -3.72
C ARG A 189 -2.07 -14.39 -5.07
N ALA A 190 -2.80 -13.28 -5.21
CA ALA A 190 -2.85 -12.49 -6.43
C ALA A 190 -1.47 -11.89 -6.78
N VAL A 191 -0.76 -11.35 -5.79
CA VAL A 191 0.60 -10.83 -5.96
C VAL A 191 1.58 -11.92 -6.36
N ARG A 192 1.51 -13.10 -5.71
CA ARG A 192 2.35 -14.24 -6.09
C ARG A 192 2.13 -14.67 -7.55
N GLU A 193 0.89 -14.61 -8.03
CA GLU A 193 0.59 -14.95 -9.43
C GLU A 193 1.09 -13.86 -10.39
N ALA A 194 0.90 -12.59 -10.04
CA ALA A 194 1.29 -11.47 -10.90
C ALA A 194 2.82 -11.31 -11.06
N TYR A 195 3.62 -11.86 -10.14
CA TYR A 195 5.08 -11.88 -10.22
C TYR A 195 5.68 -13.10 -10.95
N ARG A 196 4.85 -14.00 -11.51
CA ARG A 196 5.32 -15.12 -12.32
C ARG A 196 5.64 -14.71 -13.74
#